data_AF-A0A8H5ISA7-F1
#
_entry.id   AF-A0A8H5ISA7-F1
#
_cell.length_a   1.000
_cell.length_b   1.000
_cell.length_c   1.000
_cell.angle_alpha   90.00
_cell.angle_beta   90.00
_cell.angle_gamma   90.00
#
_symmetry.space_group_name_H-M   'P 1'
#
loop_
_entity.id
_entity.type
_entity.pdbx_description
1 polymer ?
#
loop_
_entity_poly.entity_id
_entity_poly.type
_entity_poly.pdbx_seq_one_letter_code
_entity_poly.pdbx_strand_id
1 'polypeptide(L)'
;MSSIIDSDQYGKECSSYDSKYLTTTSPPWDSLSEDMQGLIRKELQCMFFEETALYLRSANQYCVGWYATSDLPSARYHHRAQVNIDREEAFQFLNKEIAVYIDTAAVQEMDLGYLGRYLYRAWLHLHNGLPPFQRGGFLAKPLRISKKHTGSLDALSSFHGDLTRTLSVHLDDHVQFEQSRDHSTITPQQVNPSVQSLKDHGYLMRPLFRAIYMVVDNQSLADCTNPPRVSERENGDWMALRSQFRANQVSGHTVLLVKTGDDSHLSTPISFLPLFDAGLALNVNREDYQDEEEPEVVRVKIDDAISFIWDLTTKEMNCNKDNLDLAESLRQEQDMYCQAWVSKVVKYAQEVGIDTNGYSWQAIRRALSRMNNEVFDEDQVSPYWETMIWWKCIG
;
A
#
# COMPACT_ATOMS: atom_id res chain seq x y z
N MET A 1 11.24 14.84 16.68
CA MET A 1 11.98 15.79 15.82
C MET A 1 11.95 15.21 14.42
N SER A 2 10.94 15.56 13.61
CA SER A 2 10.97 15.23 12.17
C SER A 2 12.05 16.12 11.56
N SER A 3 13.07 15.51 10.95
CA SER A 3 14.26 16.22 10.47
C SER A 3 13.84 17.28 9.46
N ILE A 4 14.03 18.54 9.81
CA ILE A 4 14.00 19.64 8.85
C ILE A 4 15.18 19.37 7.92
N ILE A 5 14.89 18.92 6.70
CA ILE A 5 15.91 18.59 5.70
C ILE A 5 16.46 19.91 5.14
N ASP A 6 17.78 20.05 5.17
CA ASP A 6 18.48 21.21 4.64
C ASP A 6 18.32 21.26 3.10
N SER A 7 18.09 22.44 2.57
CA SER A 7 18.13 22.73 1.13
C SER A 7 19.41 22.24 0.44
N ASP A 8 20.55 22.27 1.14
CA ASP A 8 21.84 21.78 0.63
C ASP A 8 21.85 20.26 0.43
N GLN A 9 21.00 19.54 1.17
CA GLN A 9 20.81 18.10 1.00
C GLN A 9 19.97 17.82 -0.26
N TYR A 10 18.84 18.51 -0.45
CA TYR A 10 18.04 18.38 -1.68
C TYR A 10 18.82 18.81 -2.93
N GLY A 11 19.58 19.91 -2.88
CA GLY A 11 20.31 20.46 -4.02
C GLY A 11 21.50 19.61 -4.51
N LYS A 12 22.01 18.67 -3.70
CA LYS A 12 23.13 17.78 -4.05
C LYS A 12 22.70 16.38 -4.46
N GLU A 13 21.48 15.96 -4.11
CA GLU A 13 21.08 14.54 -4.16
C GLU A 13 20.42 14.11 -5.48
N CYS A 14 19.99 15.02 -6.36
CA CYS A 14 19.23 14.63 -7.55
C CYS A 14 19.81 15.16 -8.88
N SER A 15 20.32 14.26 -9.72
CA SER A 15 20.83 14.57 -11.07
C SER A 15 19.74 14.87 -12.10
N SER A 16 18.46 14.70 -11.75
CA SER A 16 17.31 14.86 -12.65
C SER A 16 16.60 16.21 -12.56
N TYR A 17 17.14 17.15 -11.76
CA TYR A 17 16.57 18.50 -11.68
C TYR A 17 16.87 19.33 -12.93
N ASP A 18 15.88 20.10 -13.38
CA ASP A 18 16.11 21.11 -14.42
C ASP A 18 16.97 22.25 -13.86
N SER A 19 18.21 22.30 -14.36
CA SER A 19 19.23 23.28 -13.97
C SER A 19 18.79 24.75 -14.10
N LYS A 20 17.82 25.07 -14.97
CA LYS A 20 17.29 26.45 -15.12
C LYS A 20 16.73 27.01 -13.82
N TYR A 21 16.16 26.14 -12.97
CA TYR A 21 15.46 26.54 -11.76
C TYR A 21 16.34 26.43 -10.50
N LEU A 22 17.51 25.80 -10.59
CA LEU A 22 18.40 25.60 -9.44
C LEU A 22 18.96 26.92 -8.90
N THR A 23 19.36 27.82 -9.79
CA THR A 23 19.97 29.11 -9.45
C THR A 23 18.96 30.20 -9.10
N THR A 24 17.66 29.90 -9.14
CA THR A 24 16.62 30.87 -8.81
C THR A 24 16.66 31.20 -7.32
N THR A 25 16.87 32.47 -6.98
CA THR A 25 16.69 32.96 -5.61
C THR A 25 15.22 33.23 -5.36
N SER A 26 14.65 32.56 -4.37
CA SER A 26 13.24 32.69 -4.02
C SER A 26 13.00 34.01 -3.30
N PRO A 27 12.04 34.82 -3.72
CA PRO A 27 11.67 36.02 -2.97
C PRO A 27 11.02 35.61 -1.63
N PRO A 28 10.99 36.50 -0.61
CA PRO A 28 10.32 36.22 0.64
C PRO A 28 8.85 35.83 0.43
N TRP A 29 8.33 34.91 1.24
CA TRP A 29 6.97 34.40 1.11
C TRP A 29 5.92 35.51 0.97
N ASP A 30 6.00 36.53 1.84
CA ASP A 30 5.02 37.62 1.89
C ASP A 30 5.10 38.57 0.68
N SER A 31 6.13 38.45 -0.14
CA SER A 31 6.28 39.22 -1.39
C SER A 31 5.79 38.47 -2.64
N LEU A 32 5.43 37.20 -2.49
CA LEU A 32 4.86 36.39 -3.57
C LEU A 32 3.41 36.82 -3.86
N SER A 33 3.01 36.77 -5.14
CA SER A 33 1.61 36.92 -5.52
C SER A 33 0.75 35.80 -4.90
N GLU A 34 -0.54 36.08 -4.70
CA GLU A 34 -1.49 35.08 -4.20
C GLU A 34 -1.54 33.82 -5.09
N ASP A 35 -1.47 33.99 -6.41
CA ASP A 35 -1.42 32.87 -7.36
C ASP A 35 -0.19 31.99 -7.13
N MET A 36 0.99 32.59 -6.92
CA MET A 36 2.22 31.85 -6.67
C MET A 36 2.18 31.15 -5.30
N GLN A 37 1.68 31.83 -4.27
CA GLN A 37 1.48 31.20 -2.97
C GLN A 37 0.51 30.01 -3.06
N GLY A 38 -0.56 30.13 -3.86
CA GLY A 38 -1.52 29.06 -4.14
C GLY A 38 -0.87 27.87 -4.83
N LEU A 39 -0.04 28.12 -5.85
CA LEU A 39 0.70 27.08 -6.55
C LEU A 39 1.69 26.37 -5.62
N ILE A 40 2.46 27.09 -4.82
CA ILE A 40 3.40 26.49 -3.87
C ILE A 40 2.67 25.62 -2.85
N ARG A 41 1.53 26.07 -2.30
CA ARG A 41 0.71 25.24 -1.40
C ARG A 41 0.24 23.97 -2.09
N LYS A 42 -0.14 24.03 -3.37
CA LYS A 42 -0.53 22.85 -4.15
C LYS A 42 0.64 21.88 -4.36
N GLU A 43 1.84 22.38 -4.66
CA GLU A 43 3.04 21.52 -4.76
C GLU A 43 3.36 20.85 -3.43
N LEU A 44 3.27 21.58 -2.32
CA LEU A 44 3.45 21.02 -0.99
C LEU A 44 2.41 19.92 -0.72
N GLN A 45 1.13 20.12 -1.10
CA GLN A 45 0.12 19.06 -0.97
C GLN A 45 0.52 17.80 -1.76
N CYS A 46 0.97 17.92 -3.01
CA CYS A 46 1.47 16.79 -3.79
C CYS A 46 2.64 16.08 -3.08
N MET A 47 3.64 16.85 -2.63
CA MET A 47 4.80 16.30 -1.91
C MET A 47 4.40 15.55 -0.64
N PHE A 48 3.40 16.03 0.10
CA PHE A 48 2.91 15.33 1.29
C PHE A 48 2.48 13.89 0.98
N PHE A 49 1.76 13.67 -0.13
CA PHE A 49 1.32 12.33 -0.52
C PHE A 49 2.45 11.50 -1.11
N GLU A 50 3.31 12.09 -1.94
CA GLU A 50 4.49 11.44 -2.52
C GLU A 50 5.40 10.89 -1.42
N GLU A 51 5.77 11.73 -0.47
CA GLU A 51 6.63 11.39 0.66
C GLU A 51 5.93 10.42 1.64
N THR A 52 4.61 10.49 1.79
CA THR A 52 3.87 9.52 2.63
C THR A 52 3.88 8.14 1.98
N ALA A 53 3.68 8.08 0.66
CA ALA A 53 3.78 6.84 -0.10
C ALA A 53 5.21 6.26 -0.03
N LEU A 54 6.23 7.11 -0.17
CA LEU A 54 7.64 6.74 -0.02
C LEU A 54 7.99 6.21 1.37
N TYR A 55 7.46 6.83 2.42
CA TYR A 55 7.68 6.41 3.79
C TYR A 55 7.06 5.04 4.06
N LEU A 56 5.75 4.88 3.78
CA LEU A 56 5.03 3.63 4.07
C LEU A 56 5.65 2.45 3.34
N ARG A 57 6.08 2.67 2.10
CA ARG A 57 6.86 1.73 1.30
C ARG A 57 8.11 1.20 2.01
N SER A 58 8.77 2.02 2.81
CA SER A 58 10.00 1.69 3.55
C SER A 58 9.74 1.24 5.00
N ALA A 59 8.56 1.54 5.54
CA ALA A 59 8.23 1.23 6.93
C ALA A 59 8.29 -0.28 7.16
N ASN A 60 8.84 -0.70 8.31
CA ASN A 60 9.04 -2.10 8.65
C ASN A 60 7.76 -2.94 8.50
N GLN A 61 6.61 -2.37 8.84
CA GLN A 61 5.30 -3.05 8.71
C GLN A 61 4.98 -3.48 7.27
N TYR A 62 5.51 -2.77 6.27
CA TYR A 62 5.35 -3.07 4.85
C TYR A 62 6.59 -3.75 4.24
N CYS A 63 7.82 -3.27 4.48
CA CYS A 63 9.02 -3.93 3.93
C CYS A 63 9.25 -5.30 4.60
N VAL A 64 9.31 -5.38 5.94
CA VAL A 64 9.61 -6.64 6.67
C VAL A 64 8.49 -7.66 6.49
N GLY A 65 7.23 -7.19 6.54
CA GLY A 65 6.05 -8.04 6.36
C GLY A 65 5.97 -8.77 5.02
N TRP A 66 6.69 -8.34 3.98
CA TRP A 66 6.76 -9.02 2.68
C TRP A 66 8.14 -9.63 2.37
N TYR A 67 9.23 -9.09 2.93
CA TYR A 67 10.60 -9.56 2.67
C TYR A 67 11.04 -10.74 3.53
N ALA A 68 10.68 -10.76 4.81
CA ALA A 68 11.19 -11.75 5.74
C ALA A 68 10.28 -12.98 5.75
N THR A 69 10.54 -13.94 4.86
CA THR A 69 9.82 -15.22 4.78
C THR A 69 9.76 -15.97 6.12
N SER A 70 10.75 -15.76 7.00
CA SER A 70 10.80 -16.27 8.38
C SER A 70 9.93 -15.50 9.36
N ASP A 71 9.71 -14.20 9.13
CA ASP A 71 9.06 -13.28 10.08
C ASP A 71 7.61 -12.98 9.68
N LEU A 72 7.16 -13.49 8.52
CA LEU A 72 5.76 -13.56 8.18
C LEU A 72 4.99 -14.25 9.32
N PRO A 73 3.88 -13.64 9.82
CA PRO A 73 2.99 -14.30 10.75
C PRO A 73 2.62 -15.66 10.16
N SER A 74 3.02 -16.71 10.86
CA SER A 74 2.69 -18.07 10.47
C SER A 74 1.26 -18.34 10.90
N ALA A 75 0.43 -18.80 9.98
CA ALA A 75 -0.88 -19.35 10.31
C ALA A 75 -0.69 -20.57 11.23
N ARG A 76 -0.67 -20.34 12.54
CA ARG A 76 -0.48 -21.37 13.57
C ARG A 76 -1.77 -21.53 14.36
N TYR A 77 -2.25 -22.76 14.42
CA TYR A 77 -3.23 -23.18 15.39
C TYR A 77 -2.55 -23.45 16.73
N HIS A 78 -3.14 -22.96 17.83
CA HIS A 78 -2.96 -23.59 19.12
C HIS A 78 -3.81 -24.86 19.23
N HIS A 79 -3.45 -25.75 20.16
CA HIS A 79 -4.30 -26.89 20.51
C HIS A 79 -5.68 -26.35 20.91
N ARG A 80 -6.70 -26.64 20.07
CA ARG A 80 -8.13 -26.19 20.12
C ARG A 80 -8.56 -25.06 19.16
N ALA A 81 -8.17 -25.10 17.89
CA ALA A 81 -8.80 -24.29 16.83
C ALA A 81 -8.83 -22.77 17.08
N GLN A 82 -7.86 -22.25 17.84
CA GLN A 82 -7.69 -20.81 18.06
C GLN A 82 -6.41 -20.35 17.35
N VAL A 83 -6.55 -19.30 16.54
CA VAL A 83 -5.43 -18.60 15.91
C VAL A 83 -4.73 -17.77 16.97
N ASN A 84 -3.42 -17.95 17.15
CA ASN A 84 -2.63 -17.19 18.12
C ASN A 84 -2.25 -15.82 17.54
N ILE A 85 -2.91 -14.76 17.97
CA ILE A 85 -2.58 -13.38 17.62
C ILE A 85 -2.40 -12.64 18.94
N ASP A 86 -1.22 -12.07 19.13
CA ASP A 86 -0.98 -11.23 20.30
C ASP A 86 -1.91 -10.01 20.22
N ARG A 87 -2.53 -9.66 21.34
CA ARG A 87 -3.45 -8.52 21.45
C ARG A 87 -2.82 -7.23 20.90
N GLU A 88 -1.53 -7.06 21.14
CA GLU A 88 -0.77 -5.90 20.67
C GLU A 88 -0.48 -5.94 19.16
N GLU A 89 -0.68 -7.07 18.47
CA GLU A 89 -0.43 -7.23 17.04
C GLU A 89 -1.72 -7.31 16.20
N ALA A 90 -2.88 -7.48 16.84
CA ALA A 90 -4.17 -7.62 16.16
C ALA A 90 -4.46 -6.46 15.19
N PHE A 91 -4.08 -5.23 15.56
CA PHE A 91 -4.28 -4.05 14.73
C PHE A 91 -3.61 -4.13 13.35
N GLN A 92 -2.56 -4.95 13.20
CA GLN A 92 -1.84 -5.09 11.93
C GLN A 92 -2.65 -5.80 10.85
N PHE A 93 -3.68 -6.57 11.22
CA PHE A 93 -4.59 -7.26 10.31
C PHE A 93 -5.78 -6.40 9.91
N LEU A 94 -6.06 -5.34 10.67
CA LEU A 94 -7.19 -4.44 10.45
C LEU A 94 -6.88 -3.43 9.34
N ASN A 95 -7.95 -2.85 8.78
CA ASN A 95 -7.90 -1.92 7.64
C ASN A 95 -7.21 -2.50 6.40
N LYS A 96 -7.29 -3.83 6.22
CA LYS A 96 -6.87 -4.54 5.00
C LYS A 96 -8.09 -5.03 4.26
N GLU A 97 -8.06 -4.98 2.93
CA GLU A 97 -9.17 -5.48 2.12
C GLU A 97 -9.15 -7.01 2.03
N ILE A 98 -7.97 -7.64 1.96
CA ILE A 98 -7.84 -9.10 1.90
C ILE A 98 -6.64 -9.65 2.68
N ALA A 99 -6.69 -10.95 2.98
CA ALA A 99 -5.53 -11.74 3.36
C ALA A 99 -4.87 -12.36 2.10
N VAL A 100 -3.53 -12.42 2.08
CA VAL A 100 -2.74 -13.09 1.04
C VAL A 100 -1.94 -14.22 1.68
N TYR A 101 -2.36 -15.45 1.43
CA TYR A 101 -1.72 -16.65 1.96
C TYR A 101 -0.62 -17.15 1.02
N ILE A 102 0.60 -17.30 1.54
CA ILE A 102 1.78 -17.62 0.72
C ILE A 102 2.35 -18.97 1.12
N ASP A 103 2.35 -19.94 0.19
CA ASP A 103 3.08 -21.20 0.36
C ASP A 103 4.57 -20.99 0.08
N THR A 104 5.25 -20.41 1.06
CA THR A 104 6.71 -20.13 1.02
C THR A 104 7.56 -21.37 0.65
N ALA A 105 7.09 -22.60 0.90
CA ALA A 105 7.82 -23.80 0.52
C ALA A 105 7.69 -24.12 -0.97
N ALA A 106 6.58 -23.72 -1.59
CA ALA A 106 6.29 -23.89 -3.01
C ALA A 106 6.85 -22.78 -3.90
N VAL A 107 6.96 -21.54 -3.38
CA VAL A 107 7.39 -20.36 -4.16
C VAL A 107 8.78 -19.84 -3.76
N GLN A 108 9.72 -20.74 -3.46
CA GLN A 108 11.06 -20.37 -2.98
C GLN A 108 11.85 -19.46 -3.93
N GLU A 109 11.58 -19.55 -5.23
CA GLU A 109 12.22 -18.73 -6.26
C GLU A 109 11.53 -17.36 -6.46
N MET A 110 10.36 -17.14 -5.86
CA MET A 110 9.63 -15.88 -5.96
C MET A 110 10.21 -14.83 -5.01
N ASP A 111 10.48 -13.64 -5.54
CA ASP A 111 10.81 -12.48 -4.72
C ASP A 111 9.52 -11.90 -4.12
N LEU A 112 9.14 -12.41 -2.94
CA LEU A 112 7.94 -11.98 -2.21
C LEU A 112 8.01 -10.50 -1.80
N GLY A 113 9.23 -10.00 -1.63
CA GLY A 113 9.48 -8.58 -1.45
C GLY A 113 8.87 -7.81 -2.62
N TYR A 114 9.29 -8.12 -3.84
CA TYR A 114 8.75 -7.50 -5.07
C TYR A 114 7.26 -7.71 -5.27
N LEU A 115 6.70 -8.88 -4.90
CA LEU A 115 5.25 -9.10 -4.94
C LEU A 115 4.51 -8.08 -4.06
N GLY A 116 4.98 -7.86 -2.83
CA GLY A 116 4.44 -6.84 -1.94
C GLY A 116 4.53 -5.43 -2.52
N ARG A 117 5.65 -5.11 -3.19
CA ARG A 117 5.83 -3.82 -3.88
C ARG A 117 4.86 -3.61 -5.01
N TYR A 118 4.64 -4.66 -5.77
CA TYR A 118 3.71 -4.66 -6.89
C TYR A 118 2.29 -4.39 -6.41
N LEU A 119 1.83 -5.10 -5.37
CA LEU A 119 0.52 -4.88 -4.75
C LEU A 119 0.39 -3.47 -4.18
N TYR A 120 1.45 -2.93 -3.55
CA TYR A 120 1.45 -1.57 -3.04
C TYR A 120 1.39 -0.51 -4.13
N ARG A 121 2.18 -0.67 -5.19
CA ARG A 121 2.12 0.20 -6.37
C ARG A 121 0.72 0.16 -7.01
N ALA A 122 0.18 -1.04 -7.23
CA ALA A 122 -1.15 -1.20 -7.81
C ALA A 122 -2.23 -0.53 -6.92
N TRP A 123 -2.14 -0.70 -5.61
CA TRP A 123 -3.04 -0.02 -4.66
C TRP A 123 -2.95 1.51 -4.74
N LEU A 124 -1.74 2.08 -4.86
CA LEU A 124 -1.58 3.51 -5.11
C LEU A 124 -2.26 3.95 -6.41
N HIS A 125 -2.08 3.22 -7.51
CA HIS A 125 -2.73 3.55 -8.78
C HIS A 125 -4.26 3.56 -8.68
N LEU A 126 -4.85 2.58 -8.00
CA LEU A 126 -6.30 2.50 -7.80
C LEU A 126 -6.86 3.73 -7.09
N HIS A 127 -6.05 4.36 -6.24
CA HIS A 127 -6.37 5.60 -5.53
C HIS A 127 -5.77 6.87 -6.17
N ASN A 128 -5.25 6.80 -7.40
CA ASN A 128 -4.55 7.91 -8.06
C ASN A 128 -3.42 8.54 -7.21
N GLY A 129 -2.70 7.71 -6.46
CA GLY A 129 -1.62 8.12 -5.55
C GLY A 129 -2.08 8.65 -4.19
N LEU A 130 -3.39 8.70 -3.93
CA LEU A 130 -4.00 9.32 -2.74
C LEU A 130 -4.86 8.34 -1.91
N PRO A 131 -4.35 7.16 -1.52
CA PRO A 131 -5.14 6.25 -0.70
C PRO A 131 -5.27 6.75 0.74
N PRO A 132 -6.26 6.26 1.51
CA PRO A 132 -6.37 6.55 2.93
C PRO A 132 -5.24 5.84 3.71
N PHE A 133 -4.16 6.56 3.99
CA PHE A 133 -2.99 6.04 4.70
C PHE A 133 -3.21 5.84 6.21
N GLN A 134 -4.41 6.16 6.72
CA GLN A 134 -4.74 6.08 8.14
C GLN A 134 -4.70 4.66 8.69
N ARG A 135 -4.16 4.53 9.92
CA ARG A 135 -4.31 3.33 10.76
C ARG A 135 -3.87 2.05 10.03
N GLY A 136 -2.76 2.16 9.29
CA GLY A 136 -2.17 1.06 8.53
C GLY A 136 -3.00 0.60 7.33
N GLY A 137 -3.89 1.44 6.78
CA GLY A 137 -4.67 1.10 5.59
C GLY A 137 -3.80 0.60 4.44
N PHE A 138 -4.15 -0.55 3.87
CA PHE A 138 -3.49 -1.14 2.70
C PHE A 138 -4.37 -2.23 2.08
N LEU A 139 -4.15 -2.59 0.80
CA LEU A 139 -4.92 -3.63 0.11
C LEU A 139 -4.88 -4.99 0.82
N ALA A 140 -3.70 -5.43 1.27
CA ALA A 140 -3.48 -6.82 1.64
C ALA A 140 -2.64 -7.03 2.91
N LYS A 141 -2.95 -8.08 3.67
CA LYS A 141 -2.07 -8.64 4.71
C LYS A 141 -1.42 -9.94 4.22
N PRO A 142 -0.10 -10.04 4.10
CA PRO A 142 0.54 -11.31 3.80
C PRO A 142 0.57 -12.22 5.05
N LEU A 143 0.30 -13.51 4.84
CA LEU A 143 0.41 -14.56 5.84
C LEU A 143 1.13 -15.77 5.25
N ARG A 144 1.99 -16.40 6.04
CA ARG A 144 2.66 -17.64 5.64
C ARG A 144 1.79 -18.85 5.98
N ILE A 145 1.57 -19.72 5.01
CA ILE A 145 0.93 -21.03 5.22
C ILE A 145 1.97 -22.13 5.40
N SER A 146 1.59 -23.18 6.15
CA SER A 146 2.44 -24.35 6.39
C SER A 146 1.66 -25.61 6.02
N LYS A 147 2.31 -26.52 5.27
CA LYS A 147 1.67 -27.77 4.79
C LYS A 147 1.07 -28.64 5.91
N LYS A 148 1.52 -28.49 7.16
CA LYS A 148 1.01 -29.28 8.29
C LYS A 148 -0.40 -28.92 8.73
N HIS A 149 -0.84 -27.68 8.55
CA HIS A 149 -2.08 -27.17 9.13
C HIS A 149 -2.98 -26.40 8.16
N THR A 150 -2.43 -25.92 7.04
CA THR A 150 -3.15 -25.14 6.02
C THR A 150 -2.80 -25.64 4.61
N GLY A 151 -2.59 -26.95 4.48
CA GLY A 151 -2.17 -27.59 3.23
C GLY A 151 -3.28 -27.73 2.19
N SER A 152 -4.55 -27.79 2.60
CA SER A 152 -5.71 -27.80 1.72
C SER A 152 -6.50 -26.49 1.78
N LEU A 153 -7.29 -26.21 0.74
CA LEU A 153 -8.20 -25.07 0.67
C LEU A 153 -9.24 -25.10 1.78
N ASP A 154 -9.84 -26.25 2.09
CA ASP A 154 -10.80 -26.39 3.20
C ASP A 154 -10.19 -26.03 4.56
N ALA A 155 -8.96 -26.50 4.81
CA ALA A 155 -8.24 -26.19 6.04
C ALA A 155 -7.88 -24.70 6.10
N LEU A 156 -7.56 -24.09 4.97
CA LEU A 156 -7.24 -22.68 4.88
C LEU A 156 -8.48 -21.80 5.08
N SER A 157 -9.62 -22.15 4.49
CA SER A 157 -10.91 -21.47 4.70
C SER A 157 -11.37 -21.58 6.16
N SER A 158 -11.22 -22.76 6.77
CA SER A 158 -11.49 -22.96 8.20
C SER A 158 -10.61 -22.06 9.06
N PHE A 159 -9.30 -22.02 8.78
CA PHE A 159 -8.36 -21.14 9.47
C PHE A 159 -8.70 -19.66 9.31
N HIS A 160 -9.05 -19.25 8.10
CA HIS A 160 -9.42 -17.88 7.81
C HIS A 160 -10.69 -17.46 8.58
N GLY A 161 -11.70 -18.34 8.66
CA GLY A 161 -12.88 -18.13 9.49
C GLY A 161 -12.56 -18.02 11.00
N ASP A 162 -11.60 -18.81 11.50
CA ASP A 162 -11.15 -18.69 12.89
C ASP A 162 -10.37 -17.39 13.12
N LEU A 163 -9.52 -16.99 12.17
CA LEU A 163 -8.78 -15.73 12.18
C LEU A 163 -9.72 -14.52 12.27
N THR A 164 -10.73 -14.45 11.40
CA THR A 164 -11.67 -13.32 11.37
C THR A 164 -12.54 -13.28 12.63
N ARG A 165 -12.89 -14.45 13.19
CA ARG A 165 -13.59 -14.53 14.49
C ARG A 165 -12.72 -14.01 15.63
N THR A 166 -11.46 -14.42 15.70
CA THR A 166 -10.49 -13.93 16.70
C THR A 166 -10.29 -12.42 16.57
N LEU A 167 -10.07 -11.90 15.36
CA LEU A 167 -9.91 -10.47 15.12
C LEU A 167 -11.17 -9.67 15.49
N SER A 168 -12.36 -10.24 15.26
CA SER A 168 -13.62 -9.60 15.67
C SER A 168 -13.70 -9.39 17.18
N VAL A 169 -13.18 -10.32 17.98
CA VAL A 169 -13.09 -10.18 19.45
C VAL A 169 -12.09 -9.09 19.82
N HIS A 170 -10.93 -9.06 19.17
CA HIS A 170 -9.90 -8.06 19.45
C HIS A 170 -10.31 -6.63 19.07
N LEU A 171 -11.33 -6.40 18.23
CA LEU A 171 -11.81 -5.05 17.93
C LEU A 171 -12.26 -4.28 19.18
N ASP A 172 -12.76 -4.99 20.21
CA ASP A 172 -13.20 -4.40 21.47
C ASP A 172 -12.05 -4.27 22.51
N ASP A 173 -10.85 -4.77 22.17
CA ASP A 173 -9.70 -4.68 23.06
C ASP A 173 -9.28 -3.23 23.24
N HIS A 174 -9.20 -2.82 24.50
CA HIS A 174 -8.81 -1.48 24.89
C HIS A 174 -7.30 -1.33 24.78
N VAL A 175 -6.84 -0.48 23.87
CA VAL A 175 -5.42 -0.25 23.65
C VAL A 175 -5.09 1.22 23.87
N GLN A 176 -3.86 1.46 24.28
CA GLN A 176 -3.27 2.77 24.34
C GLN A 176 -2.11 2.80 23.38
N PHE A 177 -2.22 3.61 22.33
CA PHE A 177 -1.08 3.88 21.46
C PHE A 177 -0.28 4.99 22.10
N GLU A 178 0.92 4.66 22.58
CA GLU A 178 1.91 5.71 22.84
C GLU A 178 2.23 6.38 21.51
N GLN A 179 2.37 7.72 21.51
CA GLN A 179 2.98 8.42 20.38
C GLN A 179 4.44 7.99 20.26
N SER A 180 4.65 6.81 19.66
CA SER A 180 5.99 6.30 19.42
C SER A 180 6.68 7.25 18.43
N ARG A 181 7.98 7.45 18.66
CA ARG A 181 8.83 8.22 17.73
C ARG A 181 8.99 7.54 16.36
N ASP A 182 8.54 6.28 16.23
CA ASP A 182 8.77 5.39 15.09
C ASP A 182 7.59 5.31 14.11
N HIS A 183 6.46 5.98 14.38
CA HIS A 183 5.39 6.19 13.39
C HIS A 183 5.61 7.44 12.53
N SER A 184 6.88 7.71 12.21
CA SER A 184 7.42 8.88 11.51
C SER A 184 7.00 8.97 10.03
N THR A 185 5.70 8.91 9.76
CA THR A 185 5.14 9.62 8.62
C THR A 185 5.49 11.11 8.75
N ILE A 186 5.50 11.84 7.64
CA ILE A 186 5.78 13.28 7.57
C ILE A 186 4.98 14.05 8.64
N THR A 187 3.77 13.57 8.94
CA THR A 187 3.01 13.87 10.17
C THR A 187 2.55 12.58 10.83
N PRO A 188 3.06 12.22 12.03
CA PRO A 188 2.51 11.10 12.77
C PRO A 188 1.01 11.32 12.96
N GLN A 189 0.20 10.35 12.54
CA GLN A 189 -1.23 10.36 12.78
C GLN A 189 -1.45 10.59 14.26
N GLN A 190 -2.31 11.55 14.58
CA GLN A 190 -2.55 11.93 15.96
C GLN A 190 -3.45 10.84 16.56
N VAL A 191 -2.85 9.75 17.03
CA VAL A 191 -3.60 8.74 17.74
C VAL A 191 -4.04 9.34 19.06
N ASN A 192 -5.33 9.20 19.38
CA ASN A 192 -5.85 9.65 20.65
C ASN A 192 -5.09 8.91 21.77
N PRO A 193 -4.39 9.61 22.67
CA PRO A 193 -3.58 8.95 23.69
C PRO A 193 -4.42 8.27 24.78
N SER A 194 -5.75 8.41 24.75
CA SER A 194 -6.64 7.73 25.69
C SER A 194 -6.77 6.24 25.39
N VAL A 195 -6.92 5.45 26.46
CA VAL A 195 -7.28 4.04 26.37
C VAL A 195 -8.69 3.92 25.77
N GLN A 196 -8.81 3.33 24.59
CA GLN A 196 -10.07 3.10 23.87
C GLN A 196 -10.00 1.77 23.12
N SER A 197 -11.14 1.23 22.70
CA SER A 197 -11.16 0.01 21.88
C SER A 197 -10.45 0.25 20.53
N LEU A 198 -9.93 -0.81 19.89
CA LEU A 198 -9.39 -0.70 18.54
C LEU A 198 -10.41 -0.11 17.57
N LYS A 199 -11.68 -0.48 17.71
CA LYS A 199 -12.79 0.08 16.93
C LYS A 199 -12.94 1.59 17.13
N ASP A 200 -12.90 2.06 18.38
CA ASP A 200 -13.01 3.49 18.70
C ASP A 200 -11.77 4.27 18.24
N HIS A 201 -10.61 3.61 18.17
CA HIS A 201 -9.41 4.11 17.49
C HIS A 201 -9.52 4.05 15.96
N GLY A 202 -10.69 3.75 15.38
CA GLY A 202 -10.93 3.75 13.94
C GLY A 202 -10.32 2.56 13.18
N TYR A 203 -9.93 1.49 13.87
CA TYR A 203 -9.56 0.24 13.21
C TYR A 203 -10.79 -0.59 12.89
N LEU A 204 -10.85 -1.11 11.67
CA LEU A 204 -12.01 -1.84 11.18
C LEU A 204 -11.56 -3.15 10.52
N MET A 205 -12.39 -4.19 10.66
CA MET A 205 -12.25 -5.36 9.80
C MET A 205 -13.13 -5.16 8.57
N ARG A 206 -12.48 -5.02 7.41
CA ARG A 206 -13.18 -4.80 6.14
C ARG A 206 -14.05 -6.01 5.78
N PRO A 207 -15.23 -5.82 5.17
CA PRO A 207 -16.09 -6.93 4.76
C PRO A 207 -15.38 -7.94 3.86
N LEU A 208 -14.60 -7.46 2.87
CA LEU A 208 -13.85 -8.33 1.97
C LEU A 208 -12.78 -9.16 2.68
N PHE A 209 -12.21 -8.64 3.78
CA PHE A 209 -11.21 -9.39 4.54
C PHE A 209 -11.80 -10.65 5.16
N ARG A 210 -13.12 -10.70 5.35
CA ARG A 210 -13.84 -11.89 5.83
C ARG A 210 -14.28 -12.81 4.70
N ALA A 211 -14.65 -12.24 3.56
CA ALA A 211 -15.39 -12.92 2.51
C ALA A 211 -14.49 -13.57 1.43
N ILE A 212 -13.29 -13.01 1.22
CA ILE A 212 -12.38 -13.46 0.16
C ILE A 212 -10.92 -13.33 0.59
N TYR A 213 -10.11 -14.31 0.19
CA TYR A 213 -8.67 -14.25 0.34
C TYR A 213 -7.95 -14.69 -0.93
N MET A 214 -6.68 -14.30 -1.03
CA MET A 214 -5.79 -14.65 -2.12
C MET A 214 -4.79 -15.73 -1.69
N VAL A 215 -4.45 -16.65 -2.58
CA VAL A 215 -3.40 -17.66 -2.35
C VAL A 215 -2.32 -17.58 -3.43
N VAL A 216 -1.07 -17.56 -2.97
CA VAL A 216 0.15 -17.65 -3.78
C VAL A 216 0.75 -19.04 -3.56
N ASP A 217 0.56 -19.93 -4.55
CA ASP A 217 0.98 -21.33 -4.52
C ASP A 217 2.00 -21.68 -5.62
N ASN A 218 2.33 -22.97 -5.76
CA ASN A 218 3.33 -23.47 -6.72
C ASN A 218 3.07 -23.11 -8.19
N GLN A 219 1.83 -22.77 -8.57
CA GLN A 219 1.50 -22.40 -9.94
C GLN A 219 1.59 -20.91 -10.22
N SER A 220 1.89 -20.11 -9.19
CA SER A 220 2.04 -18.68 -9.33
C SER A 220 3.18 -18.28 -10.28
N LEU A 221 4.13 -19.20 -10.54
CA LEU A 221 5.29 -18.99 -11.42
C LEU A 221 5.18 -19.74 -12.77
N ALA A 222 4.08 -20.42 -13.06
CA ALA A 222 4.00 -21.38 -14.18
C ALA A 222 4.30 -20.75 -15.56
N ASP A 223 3.99 -19.46 -15.75
CA ASP A 223 4.18 -18.73 -17.02
C ASP A 223 5.33 -17.71 -16.99
N CYS A 224 6.19 -17.74 -15.96
CA CYS A 224 7.26 -16.76 -15.79
C CYS A 224 8.39 -16.95 -16.81
N THR A 225 8.61 -15.95 -17.66
CA THR A 225 9.79 -15.87 -18.52
C THR A 225 11.00 -15.38 -17.70
N ASN A 226 12.15 -16.05 -17.87
CA ASN A 226 13.40 -15.65 -17.22
C ASN A 226 13.84 -14.24 -17.65
N PRO A 227 14.43 -13.44 -16.73
CA PRO A 227 14.92 -12.12 -17.09
C PRO A 227 15.98 -12.16 -18.19
N PRO A 228 15.88 -11.27 -19.21
CA PRO A 228 16.97 -11.07 -20.14
C PRO A 228 18.19 -10.57 -19.35
N ARG A 229 19.37 -11.08 -19.70
CA ARG A 229 20.64 -10.61 -19.13
C ARG A 229 20.93 -9.21 -19.67
N VAL A 230 20.44 -8.18 -19.01
CA VAL A 230 20.77 -6.79 -19.39
C VAL A 230 22.09 -6.40 -18.72
N SER A 231 23.11 -6.09 -19.51
CA SER A 231 24.41 -5.64 -18.99
C SER A 231 24.24 -4.27 -18.31
N GLU A 232 24.78 -4.11 -17.10
CA GLU A 232 24.66 -2.91 -16.27
C GLU A 232 25.34 -1.65 -16.86
N ARG A 233 26.04 -1.76 -18.00
CA ARG A 233 27.04 -0.77 -18.42
C ARG A 233 26.66 0.13 -19.59
N GLU A 234 25.54 -0.10 -20.28
CA GLU A 234 25.32 0.57 -21.59
C GLU A 234 24.08 1.44 -21.70
N ASN A 235 23.27 1.64 -20.65
CA ASN A 235 22.04 2.44 -20.78
C ASN A 235 21.73 3.30 -19.55
N GLY A 236 21.56 4.61 -19.74
CA GLY A 236 21.09 5.53 -18.69
C GLY A 236 19.71 5.15 -18.14
N ASP A 237 18.88 4.51 -18.97
CA ASP A 237 17.52 4.06 -18.63
C ASP A 237 17.45 2.61 -18.12
N TRP A 238 18.59 1.98 -17.84
CA TRP A 238 18.61 0.56 -17.45
C TRP A 238 17.77 0.27 -16.20
N MET A 239 17.67 1.22 -15.26
CA MET A 239 16.84 1.05 -14.07
C MET A 239 15.35 1.08 -14.38
N ALA A 240 14.89 1.99 -15.24
CA ALA A 240 13.50 2.04 -15.69
C ALA A 240 13.13 0.75 -16.44
N LEU A 241 13.98 0.31 -17.36
CA LEU A 241 13.81 -0.93 -18.12
C LEU A 241 13.76 -2.16 -17.21
N ARG A 242 14.65 -2.25 -16.22
CA ARG A 242 14.65 -3.37 -15.26
C ARG A 242 13.37 -3.33 -14.40
N SER A 243 12.87 -2.14 -14.05
CA SER A 243 11.66 -1.98 -13.22
C SER A 243 10.43 -2.44 -13.98
N GLN A 244 10.31 -2.01 -15.24
CA GLN A 244 9.28 -2.47 -16.15
C GLN A 244 9.37 -3.97 -16.40
N PHE A 245 10.58 -4.52 -16.60
CA PHE A 245 10.75 -5.96 -16.77
C PHE A 245 10.25 -6.74 -15.54
N ARG A 246 10.60 -6.30 -14.33
CA ARG A 246 10.12 -6.91 -13.09
C ARG A 246 8.61 -6.75 -12.92
N ALA A 247 8.03 -5.62 -13.31
CA ALA A 247 6.58 -5.43 -13.34
C ALA A 247 5.92 -6.47 -14.24
N ASN A 248 6.42 -6.61 -15.47
CA ASN A 248 5.92 -7.58 -16.44
C ASN A 248 6.06 -9.03 -15.97
N GLN A 249 7.10 -9.32 -15.18
CA GLN A 249 7.27 -10.63 -14.56
C GLN A 249 6.18 -10.89 -13.52
N VAL A 250 5.97 -9.96 -12.58
CA VAL A 250 4.97 -10.11 -11.51
C VAL A 250 3.55 -10.08 -12.07
N SER A 251 3.25 -9.23 -13.06
CA SER A 251 1.94 -9.21 -13.74
C SER A 251 1.60 -10.54 -14.41
N GLY A 252 2.63 -11.30 -14.80
CA GLY A 252 2.49 -12.66 -15.34
C GLY A 252 2.20 -13.72 -14.27
N HIS A 253 2.36 -13.41 -12.98
CA HIS A 253 2.06 -14.36 -11.91
C HIS A 253 0.56 -14.63 -11.85
N THR A 254 0.21 -15.89 -11.56
CA THR A 254 -1.16 -16.28 -11.28
C THR A 254 -1.37 -16.41 -9.78
N VAL A 255 -2.61 -16.19 -9.33
CA VAL A 255 -3.02 -16.36 -7.94
C VAL A 255 -4.38 -17.04 -7.89
N LEU A 256 -4.70 -17.64 -6.76
CA LEU A 256 -6.07 -18.08 -6.48
C LEU A 256 -6.81 -17.02 -5.70
N LEU A 257 -8.04 -16.76 -6.09
CA LEU A 257 -9.03 -16.10 -5.26
C LEU A 257 -9.99 -17.16 -4.72
N VAL A 258 -10.23 -17.13 -3.42
CA VAL A 258 -11.05 -18.12 -2.72
C VAL A 258 -12.13 -17.41 -1.93
N LYS A 259 -13.39 -17.77 -2.18
CA LYS A 259 -14.54 -17.36 -1.38
C LYS A 259 -14.54 -18.13 -0.06
N THR A 260 -14.89 -17.45 1.02
CA THR A 260 -14.96 -18.07 2.36
C THR A 260 -16.37 -18.52 2.72
N GLY A 261 -17.38 -18.01 2.00
CA GLY A 261 -18.80 -18.16 2.32
C GLY A 261 -19.32 -17.17 3.37
N ASP A 262 -18.46 -16.35 3.99
CA ASP A 262 -18.87 -15.28 4.90
C ASP A 262 -19.19 -13.98 4.15
N ASP A 263 -20.31 -13.99 3.44
CA ASP A 263 -20.84 -12.82 2.70
C ASP A 263 -21.77 -11.95 3.56
N SER A 264 -21.89 -12.25 4.85
CA SER A 264 -22.88 -11.66 5.76
C SER A 264 -22.75 -10.13 5.93
N HIS A 265 -21.56 -9.61 5.66
CA HIS A 265 -21.22 -8.20 5.77
C HIS A 265 -21.10 -7.48 4.41
N LEU A 266 -21.40 -8.15 3.31
CA LEU A 266 -21.38 -7.59 1.96
C LEU A 266 -22.77 -7.15 1.51
N SER A 267 -22.80 -6.18 0.60
CA SER A 267 -24.03 -5.75 -0.07
C SER A 267 -24.64 -6.85 -0.95
N THR A 268 -23.78 -7.68 -1.53
CA THR A 268 -24.15 -8.82 -2.35
C THR A 268 -23.11 -9.93 -2.20
N PRO A 269 -23.51 -11.20 -2.27
CA PRO A 269 -22.58 -12.32 -2.35
C PRO A 269 -21.53 -12.15 -3.45
N ILE A 270 -20.31 -12.63 -3.18
CA ILE A 270 -19.22 -12.59 -4.17
C ILE A 270 -19.54 -13.58 -5.28
N SER A 271 -19.35 -13.18 -6.54
CA SER A 271 -19.46 -14.10 -7.68
C SER A 271 -18.23 -13.98 -8.56
N PHE A 272 -17.64 -15.14 -8.91
CA PHE A 272 -16.52 -15.19 -9.85
C PHE A 272 -16.97 -15.29 -11.31
N LEU A 273 -18.27 -15.44 -11.60
CA LEU A 273 -18.80 -15.53 -12.97
C LEU A 273 -18.28 -14.42 -13.90
N PRO A 274 -18.15 -13.14 -13.49
CA PRO A 274 -17.59 -12.11 -14.36
C PRO A 274 -16.16 -12.41 -14.85
N LEU A 275 -15.34 -13.11 -14.07
CA LEU A 275 -13.99 -13.52 -14.46
C LEU A 275 -14.01 -14.66 -15.49
N PHE A 276 -14.97 -15.57 -15.39
CA PHE A 276 -15.18 -16.63 -16.37
C PHE A 276 -15.74 -16.08 -17.68
N ASP A 277 -16.76 -15.22 -17.61
CA ASP A 277 -17.40 -14.59 -18.77
C ASP A 277 -16.42 -13.72 -19.58
N ALA A 278 -15.47 -13.07 -18.89
CA ALA A 278 -14.41 -12.29 -19.50
C ALA A 278 -13.25 -13.15 -20.06
N GLY A 279 -13.25 -14.47 -19.82
CA GLY A 279 -12.17 -15.37 -20.22
C GLY A 279 -10.86 -15.16 -19.46
N LEU A 280 -10.93 -14.56 -18.26
CA LEU A 280 -9.77 -14.30 -17.39
C LEU A 280 -9.47 -15.47 -16.44
N ALA A 281 -10.46 -16.32 -16.19
CA ALA A 281 -10.32 -17.52 -15.37
C ALA A 281 -9.39 -18.55 -16.04
N LEU A 282 -8.39 -18.99 -15.27
CA LEU A 282 -7.43 -20.02 -15.62
C LEU A 282 -7.75 -21.32 -14.86
N ASN A 283 -7.17 -22.44 -15.31
CA ASN A 283 -7.34 -23.71 -14.61
C ASN A 283 -6.70 -23.65 -13.21
N VAL A 284 -7.49 -23.97 -12.18
CA VAL A 284 -7.04 -23.99 -10.77
C VAL A 284 -5.91 -25.01 -10.58
N ASN A 285 -5.98 -26.16 -11.27
CA ASN A 285 -4.99 -27.24 -11.31
C ASN A 285 -4.54 -27.72 -9.90
N ARG A 286 -5.47 -27.87 -8.96
CA ARG A 286 -5.18 -28.36 -7.61
C ARG A 286 -5.89 -29.68 -7.34
N GLU A 287 -5.19 -30.58 -6.65
CA GLU A 287 -5.73 -31.91 -6.31
C GLU A 287 -6.85 -31.83 -5.25
N ASP A 288 -6.83 -30.79 -4.41
CA ASP A 288 -7.79 -30.54 -3.34
C ASP A 288 -8.96 -29.64 -3.77
N TYR A 289 -9.16 -29.45 -5.07
CA TYR A 289 -10.27 -28.66 -5.63
C TYR A 289 -11.00 -29.44 -6.72
N GLN A 290 -12.32 -29.33 -6.75
CA GLN A 290 -13.17 -29.84 -7.82
C GLN A 290 -14.08 -28.71 -8.30
N ASP A 291 -14.26 -28.60 -9.61
CA ASP A 291 -15.15 -27.59 -10.20
C ASP A 291 -16.61 -27.89 -9.79
N GLU A 292 -17.26 -26.89 -9.21
CA GLU A 292 -18.69 -26.91 -8.88
C GLU A 292 -19.49 -26.02 -9.85
N GLU A 293 -20.83 -26.11 -9.82
CA GLU A 293 -21.69 -25.25 -10.66
C GLU A 293 -21.50 -23.76 -10.36
N GLU A 294 -21.32 -23.40 -9.08
CA GLU A 294 -20.90 -22.08 -8.66
C GLU A 294 -19.44 -22.15 -8.16
N PRO A 295 -18.48 -21.54 -8.86
CA PRO A 295 -17.08 -21.65 -8.50
C PRO A 295 -16.78 -20.87 -7.20
N GLU A 296 -16.35 -21.59 -6.17
CA GLU A 296 -15.83 -21.00 -4.92
C GLU A 296 -14.37 -20.57 -5.00
N VAL A 297 -13.65 -21.02 -6.03
CA VAL A 297 -12.23 -20.74 -6.26
C VAL A 297 -12.03 -20.41 -7.73
N VAL A 298 -11.21 -19.40 -8.01
CA VAL A 298 -10.80 -19.06 -9.37
C VAL A 298 -9.32 -18.75 -9.42
N ARG A 299 -8.62 -19.26 -10.45
CA ARG A 299 -7.25 -18.84 -10.75
C ARG A 299 -7.29 -17.73 -11.78
N VAL A 300 -6.54 -16.66 -11.55
CA VAL A 300 -6.42 -15.53 -12.48
C VAL A 300 -5.01 -14.97 -12.43
N LYS A 301 -4.65 -14.07 -13.35
CA LYS A 301 -3.43 -13.27 -13.19
C LYS A 301 -3.58 -12.29 -12.04
N ILE A 302 -2.46 -11.87 -11.46
CA ILE A 302 -2.48 -10.97 -10.31
C ILE A 302 -3.16 -9.62 -10.62
N ASP A 303 -2.99 -9.09 -11.84
CA ASP A 303 -3.63 -7.83 -12.25
C ASP A 303 -5.16 -7.94 -12.30
N ASP A 304 -5.65 -9.07 -12.80
CA ASP A 304 -7.08 -9.36 -12.86
C ASP A 304 -7.64 -9.54 -11.43
N ALA A 305 -6.88 -10.19 -10.55
CA ALA A 305 -7.25 -10.33 -9.14
C ALA A 305 -7.34 -8.98 -8.42
N ILE A 306 -6.34 -8.11 -8.61
CA ILE A 306 -6.31 -6.77 -8.00
C ILE A 306 -7.51 -5.95 -8.49
N SER A 307 -7.75 -5.95 -9.80
CA SER A 307 -8.87 -5.22 -10.41
C SER A 307 -10.21 -5.72 -9.90
N PHE A 308 -10.39 -7.04 -9.82
CA PHE A 308 -11.60 -7.66 -9.29
C PHE A 308 -11.85 -7.29 -7.81
N ILE A 309 -10.81 -7.37 -6.96
CA ILE A 309 -10.92 -6.97 -5.55
C ILE A 309 -11.27 -5.49 -5.43
N TRP A 310 -10.66 -4.64 -6.27
CA TRP A 310 -10.95 -3.21 -6.28
C TRP A 310 -12.40 -2.89 -6.65
N ASP A 311 -12.95 -3.58 -7.66
CA ASP A 311 -14.34 -3.42 -8.07
C ASP A 311 -15.29 -3.81 -6.93
N LEU A 312 -14.98 -4.89 -6.21
CA LEU A 312 -15.71 -5.28 -5.00
C LEU A 312 -15.58 -4.23 -3.90
N THR A 313 -14.37 -3.73 -3.61
CA THR A 313 -14.15 -2.70 -2.58
C THR A 313 -14.95 -1.44 -2.91
N THR A 314 -14.90 -1.00 -4.17
CA THR A 314 -15.62 0.18 -4.65
C THR A 314 -17.12 -0.02 -4.55
N LYS A 315 -17.63 -1.20 -4.91
CA LYS A 315 -19.05 -1.53 -4.77
C LYS A 315 -19.50 -1.45 -3.31
N GLU A 316 -18.74 -2.06 -2.40
CA GLU A 316 -19.06 -2.06 -0.96
C GLU A 316 -18.93 -0.67 -0.33
N MET A 317 -17.94 0.14 -0.74
CA MET A 317 -17.82 1.52 -0.27
C MET A 317 -19.04 2.38 -0.67
N ASN A 318 -19.67 2.08 -1.80
CA ASN A 318 -20.79 2.83 -2.34
C ASN A 318 -22.17 2.21 -2.02
N CYS A 319 -22.23 1.09 -1.29
CA CYS A 319 -23.47 0.34 -1.13
C CYS A 319 -24.41 0.92 -0.06
N ASN A 320 -23.87 1.57 0.97
CA ASN A 320 -24.65 2.11 2.09
C ASN A 320 -24.07 3.42 2.62
N LYS A 321 -24.89 4.14 3.39
CA LYS A 321 -24.54 5.46 3.93
C LYS A 321 -23.38 5.39 4.92
N ASP A 322 -23.33 4.37 5.77
CA ASP A 322 -22.29 4.26 6.80
C ASP A 322 -20.89 4.10 6.18
N ASN A 323 -20.78 3.36 5.08
CA ASN A 323 -19.55 3.19 4.32
C ASN A 323 -19.13 4.47 3.60
N LEU A 324 -20.09 5.22 3.04
CA LEU A 324 -19.84 6.52 2.44
C LEU A 324 -19.36 7.55 3.47
N ASP A 325 -20.03 7.60 4.63
CA ASP A 325 -19.70 8.49 5.74
C ASP A 325 -18.30 8.14 6.31
N LEU A 326 -17.96 6.85 6.40
CA LEU A 326 -16.61 6.41 6.78
C LEU A 326 -15.55 6.84 5.77
N ALA A 327 -15.79 6.61 4.47
CA ALA A 327 -14.85 6.99 3.42
C ALA A 327 -14.61 8.51 3.40
N GLU A 328 -15.67 9.29 3.58
CA GLU A 328 -15.59 10.75 3.70
C GLU A 328 -14.82 11.18 4.94
N SER A 329 -15.08 10.57 6.10
CA SER A 329 -14.35 10.85 7.35
C SER A 329 -12.84 10.59 7.19
N LEU A 330 -12.46 9.48 6.54
CA LEU A 330 -11.04 9.18 6.28
C LEU A 330 -10.39 10.21 5.34
N ARG A 331 -11.11 10.67 4.30
CA ARG A 331 -10.63 11.75 3.42
C ARG A 331 -10.43 13.05 4.19
N GLN A 332 -11.43 13.48 4.96
CA GLN A 332 -11.36 14.70 5.76
C GLN A 332 -10.22 14.67 6.78
N GLU A 333 -10.01 13.52 7.44
CA GLU A 333 -8.88 13.32 8.34
C GLU A 333 -7.54 13.47 7.60
N GLN A 334 -7.43 12.91 6.39
CA GLN A 334 -6.22 13.02 5.57
C GLN A 334 -5.93 14.46 5.16
N ASP A 335 -6.96 15.16 4.69
CA ASP A 335 -6.88 16.56 4.28
C ASP A 335 -6.46 17.43 5.46
N MET A 336 -7.02 17.19 6.65
CA MET A 336 -6.62 17.89 7.86
C MET A 336 -5.12 17.70 8.16
N TYR A 337 -4.57 16.48 8.08
CA TYR A 337 -3.14 16.25 8.27
C TYR A 337 -2.28 16.92 7.19
N CYS A 338 -2.72 16.84 5.94
CA CYS A 338 -2.06 17.50 4.82
C CYS A 338 -2.00 19.03 5.03
N GLN A 339 -3.13 19.67 5.34
CA GLN A 339 -3.18 21.12 5.58
C GLN A 339 -2.35 21.54 6.80
N ALA A 340 -2.35 20.75 7.87
CA ALA A 340 -1.53 21.01 9.04
C ALA A 340 -0.03 20.96 8.71
N TRP A 341 0.39 19.98 7.89
CA TRP A 341 1.76 19.88 7.41
C TRP A 341 2.15 21.04 6.51
N VAL A 342 1.33 21.36 5.50
CA VAL A 342 1.56 22.48 4.57
C VAL A 342 1.70 23.78 5.35
N SER A 343 0.79 24.03 6.30
CA SER A 343 0.81 25.24 7.15
C SER A 343 2.10 25.33 7.97
N LYS A 344 2.59 24.19 8.48
CA LYS A 344 3.85 24.13 9.23
C LYS A 344 5.06 24.44 8.35
N VAL A 345 5.11 23.90 7.13
CA VAL A 345 6.20 24.17 6.18
C VAL A 345 6.20 25.63 5.76
N VAL A 346 5.03 26.18 5.41
CA VAL A 346 4.89 27.60 5.03
C VAL A 346 5.30 28.52 6.18
N LYS A 347 4.83 28.25 7.41
CA LYS A 347 5.20 29.05 8.58
C LYS A 347 6.72 29.03 8.81
N TYR A 348 7.35 27.87 8.67
CA TYR A 348 8.80 27.77 8.81
C TYR A 348 9.53 28.56 7.69
N ALA A 349 9.06 28.46 6.44
CA ALA A 349 9.60 29.21 5.32
C ALA A 349 9.44 30.74 5.48
N GLN A 350 8.38 31.21 6.14
CA GLN A 350 8.20 32.63 6.50
C GLN A 350 9.20 33.08 7.57
N GLU A 351 9.53 32.20 8.52
CA GLU A 351 10.46 32.52 9.63
C GLU A 351 11.93 32.53 9.18
N VAL A 352 12.36 31.56 8.36
CA VAL A 352 13.79 31.38 8.03
C VAL A 352 14.12 31.59 6.55
N GLY A 353 13.12 31.74 5.68
CA GLY A 353 13.28 31.88 4.23
C GLY A 353 12.92 30.61 3.46
N ILE A 354 12.36 30.79 2.25
CA ILE A 354 11.88 29.70 1.38
C ILE A 354 13.01 28.76 0.97
N ASP A 355 14.17 29.32 0.64
CA ASP A 355 15.30 28.53 0.15
C ASP A 355 16.04 27.78 1.26
N THR A 356 15.71 27.97 2.54
CA THR A 356 16.42 27.34 3.67
C THR A 356 15.85 25.96 4.04
N ASN A 357 14.58 25.70 3.72
CA ASN A 357 13.92 24.43 3.98
C ASN A 357 13.78 23.63 2.67
N GLY A 358 14.19 22.36 2.66
CA GLY A 358 14.17 21.52 1.47
C GLY A 358 12.80 21.43 0.78
N TYR A 359 11.72 21.27 1.55
CA TYR A 359 10.37 21.17 0.99
C TYR A 359 9.89 22.47 0.36
N SER A 360 10.08 23.62 1.03
CA SER A 360 9.69 24.91 0.43
C SER A 360 10.58 25.29 -0.75
N TRP A 361 11.87 24.96 -0.69
CA TRP A 361 12.84 25.14 -1.77
C TRP A 361 12.45 24.35 -3.02
N GLN A 362 12.01 23.11 -2.86
CA GLN A 362 11.57 22.27 -3.99
C GLN A 362 10.20 22.73 -4.50
N ALA A 363 9.27 23.06 -3.59
CA ALA A 363 7.90 23.42 -3.95
C ALA A 363 7.82 24.69 -4.80
N ILE A 364 8.64 25.70 -4.50
CA ILE A 364 8.67 26.91 -5.33
C ILE A 364 9.25 26.66 -6.73
N ARG A 365 10.24 25.76 -6.86
CA ARG A 365 10.82 25.40 -8.16
C ARG A 365 9.86 24.55 -9.00
N ARG A 366 9.13 23.63 -8.37
CA ARG A 366 8.02 22.91 -9.00
C ARG A 366 6.90 23.84 -9.43
N ALA A 367 6.54 24.83 -8.61
CA ALA A 367 5.53 25.83 -8.97
C ALA A 367 5.97 26.70 -10.17
N LEU A 368 7.21 27.19 -10.14
CA LEU A 368 7.80 28.00 -11.22
C LEU A 368 7.89 27.22 -12.54
N SER A 369 8.30 25.96 -12.50
CA SER A 369 8.34 25.12 -13.70
C SER A 369 6.96 24.88 -14.29
N ARG A 370 5.95 24.55 -13.45
CA ARG A 370 4.56 24.39 -13.91
C ARG A 370 3.98 25.66 -14.53
N MET A 371 4.31 26.84 -14.01
CA MET A 371 3.90 28.11 -14.63
C MET A 371 4.42 28.28 -16.07
N ASN A 372 5.55 27.64 -16.39
CA ASN A 372 6.14 27.65 -17.72
C ASN A 372 5.71 26.45 -18.57
N ASN A 373 4.80 25.59 -18.09
CA ASN A 373 4.49 24.27 -18.65
C ASN A 373 5.73 23.37 -18.78
N GLU A 374 6.69 23.55 -17.88
CA GLU A 374 7.90 22.74 -17.74
C GLU A 374 7.80 21.86 -16.48
N VAL A 375 8.81 21.00 -16.32
CA VAL A 375 8.95 20.09 -15.18
C VAL A 375 10.27 20.38 -14.51
N PHE A 376 10.27 20.57 -13.20
CA PHE A 376 11.48 20.79 -12.42
C PHE A 376 12.20 19.49 -12.10
N ASP A 377 11.48 18.42 -11.77
CA ASP A 377 12.07 17.14 -11.39
C ASP A 377 11.27 15.95 -11.93
N GLU A 378 11.92 14.80 -12.07
CA GLU A 378 11.33 13.58 -12.62
C GLU A 378 10.07 13.12 -11.85
N ASP A 379 9.98 13.39 -10.55
CA ASP A 379 8.83 12.98 -9.73
C ASP A 379 7.52 13.65 -10.17
N GLN A 380 7.56 14.83 -10.78
CA GLN A 380 6.36 15.46 -11.32
C GLN A 380 5.78 14.73 -12.54
N VAL A 381 6.56 13.84 -13.18
CA VAL A 381 6.17 13.07 -14.37
C VAL A 381 6.08 11.58 -14.08
N SER A 382 7.05 11.05 -13.34
CA SER A 382 7.20 9.65 -12.97
C SER A 382 7.55 9.58 -11.49
N PRO A 383 6.56 9.70 -10.59
CA PRO A 383 6.78 9.68 -9.15
C PRO A 383 7.59 8.47 -8.69
N TYR A 384 8.50 8.63 -7.73
CA TYR A 384 9.33 7.53 -7.22
C TYR A 384 8.55 6.30 -6.74
N TRP A 385 7.28 6.46 -6.31
CA TRP A 385 6.43 5.34 -5.91
C TRP A 385 6.04 4.42 -7.10
N GLU A 386 6.10 4.91 -8.34
CA GLU A 386 5.93 4.11 -9.56
C GLU A 386 7.10 3.17 -9.82
N THR A 387 8.30 3.52 -9.34
CA THR A 387 9.51 2.80 -9.70
C THR A 387 9.86 1.73 -8.67
N MET A 388 9.53 0.47 -8.96
CA MET A 388 9.69 -0.67 -8.04
C MET A 388 11.15 -1.05 -7.70
N ILE A 389 12.13 -0.58 -8.48
CA ILE A 389 13.57 -0.92 -8.29
C ILE A 389 14.29 -0.03 -7.30
N TRP A 390 13.86 1.23 -7.13
CA TRP A 390 14.43 2.15 -6.15
C TRP A 390 14.09 1.77 -4.71
N TRP A 391 13.28 0.73 -4.53
CA TRP A 391 12.98 0.15 -3.25
C TRP A 391 14.19 -0.71 -2.87
N LYS A 392 15.30 -0.08 -2.52
CA LYS A 392 16.35 -0.75 -1.75
C LYS A 392 15.91 -0.67 -0.30
N CYS A 393 15.61 -1.80 0.35
CA CYS A 393 15.67 -1.79 1.80
C CYS A 393 17.18 -1.72 2.11
N ILE A 394 17.55 -0.69 2.87
CA ILE A 394 18.85 -0.57 3.52
C ILE A 394 19.00 -1.88 4.30
N GLY A 395 20.06 -2.62 3.99
CA GLY A 395 20.42 -3.84 4.72
C GLY A 395 20.91 -3.53 6.12
#